data_AF-A0AB39ZLP2-F1
#
_entry.id   AF-A0AB39ZLP2-F1
#
_cell.length_a   1.000
_cell.length_b   1.000
_cell.length_c   1.000
_cell.angle_alpha   90.00
_cell.angle_beta   90.00
_cell.angle_gamma   90.00
#
_symmetry.space_group_name_H-M   'P 1'
#
loop_
_entity.id
_entity.type
_entity.pdbx_description
1 polymer ?
#
loop_
_entity_poly.entity_id
_entity_poly.type
_entity_poly.pdbx_seq_one_letter_code
_entity_poly.pdbx_strand_id
1 'polypeptide(L)'
;MRLAWLTFFWVSLSSAQYPIIPENNCDGFFQYAPAAFDGHYIGIFTAPFISNLNFHWKATFVIKGHRGIFVSPMMPYPNEEGSASSILSNKQAQVYVNFVNINNELPKLKLLTLNGWELCSNKGYGNNSTTMTVKYTMDQYKITQYRNLPMATEPPQKNNQNVSIISME
;
A
#
# COMPACT_ATOMS: atom_id res chain seq x y z
N MET A 1 46.58 27.91 -33.35
CA MET A 1 45.20 27.83 -33.89
C MET A 1 44.40 26.90 -32.98
N ARG A 2 43.40 27.43 -32.28
CA ARG A 2 42.56 26.74 -31.29
C ARG A 2 41.42 26.01 -32.02
N LEU A 3 41.28 24.69 -31.85
CA LEU A 3 40.01 23.97 -32.06
C LEU A 3 39.98 22.83 -31.02
N ALA A 4 39.25 23.00 -29.94
CA ALA A 4 37.82 22.75 -29.80
C ALA A 4 37.62 21.43 -29.04
N TRP A 5 37.87 21.57 -27.74
CA TRP A 5 37.21 20.89 -26.64
C TRP A 5 35.72 20.67 -26.96
N LEU A 6 35.35 19.48 -27.43
CA LEU A 6 33.95 19.09 -27.61
C LEU A 6 33.67 17.89 -26.73
N THR A 7 33.09 18.26 -25.59
CA THR A 7 32.47 17.47 -24.54
C THR A 7 31.59 16.35 -25.09
N PHE A 8 31.97 15.10 -24.85
CA PHE A 8 31.04 13.97 -24.77
C PHE A 8 30.26 14.07 -23.45
N PHE A 9 29.31 15.00 -23.38
CA PHE A 9 28.32 15.04 -22.30
C PHE A 9 27.16 14.12 -22.70
N TRP A 10 27.40 12.81 -22.60
CA TRP A 10 26.37 11.78 -22.78
C TRP A 10 25.52 11.76 -21.50
N VAL A 11 24.57 12.69 -21.40
CA VAL A 11 23.57 12.66 -20.33
C VAL A 11 22.63 11.50 -20.63
N SER A 12 22.84 10.37 -19.95
CA SER A 12 21.90 9.26 -19.92
C SER A 12 20.63 9.70 -19.21
N LEU A 13 19.62 10.08 -19.98
CA LEU A 13 18.26 10.36 -19.52
C LEU A 13 17.56 9.03 -19.19
N SER A 14 17.92 8.42 -18.06
CA SER A 14 17.23 7.23 -17.55
C SER A 14 15.82 7.63 -17.13
N SER A 15 14.84 7.38 -18.00
CA SER A 15 13.43 7.65 -17.71
C SER A 15 12.92 6.62 -16.70
N ALA A 16 12.71 7.03 -15.46
CA ALA A 16 11.98 6.23 -14.49
C ALA A 16 10.53 6.07 -14.98
N GLN A 17 10.14 4.86 -15.36
CA GLN A 17 8.78 4.55 -15.78
C GLN A 17 7.91 4.35 -14.53
N TYR A 18 7.02 5.31 -14.25
CA TYR A 18 6.01 5.16 -13.20
C TYR A 18 4.84 4.31 -13.72
N PRO A 19 4.27 3.42 -12.90
CA PRO A 19 3.09 2.66 -13.30
C PRO A 19 1.89 3.60 -13.47
N ILE A 20 1.06 3.30 -14.46
CA ILE A 20 -0.22 3.97 -14.70
C ILE A 20 -1.13 3.71 -13.49
N ILE A 21 -1.63 4.78 -12.89
CA ILE A 21 -2.58 4.72 -11.78
C ILE A 21 -3.99 4.73 -12.38
N PRO A 22 -4.78 3.64 -12.24
CA PRO A 22 -6.13 3.61 -12.75
C PRO A 22 -7.06 4.47 -11.90
N GLU A 23 -8.11 4.99 -12.52
CA GLU A 23 -9.22 5.62 -11.81
C GLU A 23 -9.88 4.61 -10.86
N ASN A 24 -10.11 5.01 -9.62
CA ASN A 24 -10.64 4.14 -8.58
C ASN A 24 -12.10 4.41 -8.19
N ASN A 25 -12.69 5.56 -8.58
CA ASN A 25 -14.05 6.02 -8.22
C ASN A 25 -14.49 5.63 -6.79
N CYS A 26 -13.58 5.75 -5.83
CA CYS A 26 -13.76 5.28 -4.46
C CYS A 26 -13.22 6.33 -3.48
N ASP A 27 -13.51 7.59 -3.77
CA ASP A 27 -13.00 8.74 -3.05
C ASP A 27 -13.35 8.66 -1.55
N GLY A 28 -12.37 8.98 -0.71
CA GLY A 28 -12.50 8.91 0.75
C GLY A 28 -12.35 7.51 1.36
N PHE A 29 -12.52 6.43 0.59
CA PHE A 29 -12.41 5.06 1.09
C PHE A 29 -11.19 4.32 0.58
N PHE A 30 -10.64 4.69 -0.58
CA PHE A 30 -9.45 4.07 -1.13
C PHE A 30 -8.55 5.06 -1.87
N GLN A 31 -7.24 4.91 -1.69
CA GLN A 31 -6.23 5.68 -2.40
C GLN A 31 -4.98 4.86 -2.74
N TYR A 32 -4.37 5.17 -3.87
CA TYR A 32 -3.02 4.71 -4.21
C TYR A 32 -2.00 5.65 -3.55
N ALA A 33 -0.97 5.10 -2.92
CA ALA A 33 0.12 5.87 -2.34
C ALA A 33 1.47 5.21 -2.63
N PRO A 34 2.55 5.99 -2.80
CA PRO A 34 3.90 5.44 -2.84
C PRO A 34 4.26 4.81 -1.49
N ALA A 35 4.86 3.64 -1.51
CA ALA A 35 5.54 3.05 -0.36
C ALA A 35 6.78 3.90 -0.05
N ALA A 36 7.08 4.07 1.24
CA ALA A 36 8.01 5.08 1.71
C ALA A 36 9.48 4.90 1.24
N PHE A 37 9.89 3.72 0.72
CA PHE A 37 11.32 3.41 0.58
C PHE A 37 11.78 2.74 -0.72
N ASP A 38 10.90 2.44 -1.67
CA ASP A 38 11.28 1.55 -2.79
C ASP A 38 10.57 1.85 -4.12
N GLY A 39 9.77 2.93 -4.20
CA GLY A 39 9.02 3.25 -5.41
C GLY A 39 7.89 2.26 -5.72
N HIS A 40 7.62 1.31 -4.82
CA HIS A 40 6.44 0.47 -4.90
C HIS A 40 5.20 1.27 -4.51
N TYR A 41 4.04 0.78 -4.91
CA TYR A 41 2.76 1.40 -4.56
C TYR A 41 2.00 0.51 -3.58
N ILE A 42 1.30 1.16 -2.67
CA ILE A 42 0.32 0.55 -1.78
C ILE A 42 -1.07 1.09 -2.09
N GLY A 43 -2.07 0.27 -1.79
CA GLY A 43 -3.46 0.69 -1.72
C GLY A 43 -3.84 0.87 -0.26
N ILE A 44 -4.21 2.08 0.14
CA ILE A 44 -4.68 2.38 1.50
C ILE A 44 -6.20 2.46 1.49
N PHE A 45 -6.84 1.80 2.43
CA PHE A 45 -8.28 1.79 2.63
C PHE A 45 -8.60 2.48 3.95
N THR A 46 -9.64 3.32 3.95
CA THR A 46 -10.08 4.07 5.12
C THR A 46 -11.54 3.73 5.39
N ALA A 47 -11.88 3.33 6.62
CA ALA A 47 -13.26 3.04 6.98
C ALA A 47 -14.08 4.34 7.08
N PRO A 48 -15.39 4.33 6.76
CA PRO A 48 -16.28 5.39 7.23
C PRO A 48 -16.19 5.53 8.77
N PHE A 49 -16.53 6.71 9.29
CA PHE A 49 -16.69 6.88 10.73
C PHE A 49 -17.83 5.98 11.22
N ILE A 50 -17.48 4.92 11.97
CA ILE A 50 -18.42 3.99 12.57
C ILE A 50 -18.08 3.81 14.04
N SER A 51 -19.10 3.65 14.88
CA SER A 51 -18.95 3.41 16.32
C SER A 51 -18.61 1.96 16.67
N ASN A 52 -18.70 1.06 15.69
CA ASN A 52 -18.41 -0.37 15.85
C ASN A 52 -16.90 -0.62 15.74
N LEU A 53 -16.37 -1.42 16.66
CA LEU A 53 -14.96 -1.87 16.68
C LEU A 53 -14.73 -3.19 15.93
N ASN A 54 -15.63 -3.58 15.02
CA ASN A 54 -15.49 -4.77 14.18
C ASN A 54 -15.44 -4.36 12.71
N PHE A 55 -14.37 -4.75 12.04
CA PHE A 55 -14.06 -4.39 10.66
C PHE A 55 -13.74 -5.66 9.86
N HIS A 56 -14.65 -6.03 8.96
CA HIS A 56 -14.49 -7.12 8.00
C HIS A 56 -14.30 -6.53 6.60
N TRP A 57 -13.04 -6.36 6.24
CA TRP A 57 -12.63 -5.82 4.96
C TRP A 57 -12.61 -6.90 3.89
N LYS A 58 -13.05 -6.53 2.69
CA LYS A 58 -12.86 -7.32 1.47
C LYS A 58 -12.66 -6.37 0.30
N ALA A 59 -11.55 -6.51 -0.40
CA ALA A 59 -11.23 -5.76 -1.60
C ALA A 59 -10.98 -6.72 -2.76
N THR A 60 -11.55 -6.41 -3.91
CA THR A 60 -11.37 -7.16 -5.15
C THR A 60 -10.66 -6.28 -6.15
N PHE A 61 -9.53 -6.76 -6.65
CA PHE A 61 -8.72 -6.09 -7.66
C PHE A 61 -8.77 -6.83 -8.98
N VAL A 62 -8.57 -6.09 -10.06
CA VAL A 62 -8.53 -6.64 -11.41
C VAL A 62 -7.36 -6.05 -12.20
N ILE A 63 -6.73 -6.87 -13.02
CA ILE A 63 -5.65 -6.49 -13.95
C ILE A 63 -5.94 -7.02 -15.35
N LYS A 64 -5.35 -6.41 -16.37
CA LYS A 64 -5.38 -6.92 -17.75
C LYS A 64 -4.44 -8.12 -17.89
N GLY A 65 -4.86 -9.11 -18.66
CA GLY A 65 -4.09 -10.32 -18.95
C GLY A 65 -4.12 -11.36 -17.83
N HIS A 66 -3.31 -12.39 -17.99
CA HIS A 66 -3.12 -13.46 -17.02
C HIS A 66 -1.85 -13.21 -16.19
N ARG A 67 -1.95 -13.17 -14.86
CA ARG A 67 -0.78 -13.10 -13.96
C ARG A 67 -1.03 -13.92 -12.70
N GLY A 68 0.07 -14.26 -12.02
CA GLY A 68 0.06 -14.82 -10.67
C GLY A 68 -0.31 -13.77 -9.61
N ILE A 69 0.33 -13.82 -8.44
CA ILE A 69 0.03 -12.91 -7.32
C ILE A 69 0.45 -11.47 -7.67
N PHE A 70 -0.47 -10.52 -7.54
CA PHE A 70 -0.25 -9.09 -7.84
C PHE A 70 -0.69 -8.11 -6.73
N VAL A 71 -1.25 -8.63 -5.63
CA VAL A 71 -1.63 -7.87 -4.42
C VAL A 71 -1.26 -8.72 -3.21
N SER A 72 -0.66 -8.12 -2.18
CA SER A 72 -0.38 -8.81 -0.93
C SER A 72 -1.67 -9.07 -0.13
N PRO A 73 -1.62 -9.91 0.91
CA PRO A 73 -2.62 -9.86 1.97
C PRO A 73 -2.79 -8.44 2.51
N MET A 74 -4.01 -8.14 2.95
CA MET A 74 -4.35 -6.85 3.54
C MET A 74 -3.90 -6.82 5.01
N MET A 75 -3.32 -5.71 5.43
CA MET A 75 -2.71 -5.52 6.75
C MET A 75 -3.15 -4.20 7.39
N PRO A 76 -3.12 -4.04 8.72
CA PRO A 76 -3.42 -2.77 9.36
C PRO A 76 -2.43 -1.67 8.99
N TYR A 77 -2.93 -0.46 8.77
CA TYR A 77 -2.11 0.71 8.50
C TYR A 77 -2.02 1.62 9.73
N PRO A 78 -0.84 2.13 10.10
CA PRO A 78 0.48 1.81 9.53
C PRO A 78 1.03 0.44 9.96
N ASN A 79 0.54 -0.09 11.07
CA ASN A 79 0.78 -1.43 11.60
C ASN A 79 -0.35 -1.78 12.60
N GLU A 80 -0.34 -2.98 13.20
CA GLU A 80 -1.44 -3.42 14.07
C GLU A 80 -1.65 -2.48 15.27
N GLU A 81 -0.58 -2.13 15.98
CA GLU A 81 -0.62 -1.25 17.16
C GLU A 81 -1.07 0.18 16.79
N GLY A 82 -0.46 0.77 15.76
CA GLY A 82 -0.78 2.11 15.30
C GLY A 82 -2.22 2.23 14.77
N SER A 83 -2.72 1.17 14.12
CA SER A 83 -4.12 1.09 13.68
C SER A 83 -5.06 1.00 14.86
N ALA A 84 -4.80 0.11 15.82
CA ALA A 84 -5.61 -0.04 17.04
C ALA A 84 -5.62 1.26 17.87
N SER A 85 -4.46 1.88 18.08
CA SER A 85 -4.32 3.16 18.79
C SER A 85 -5.10 4.30 18.10
N SER A 86 -5.06 4.35 16.77
CA SER A 86 -5.85 5.31 15.99
C SER A 86 -7.34 5.12 16.19
N ILE A 87 -7.83 3.88 16.13
CA ILE A 87 -9.24 3.55 16.34
C ILE A 87 -9.68 3.90 17.78
N LEU A 88 -8.88 3.54 18.78
CA LEU A 88 -9.14 3.89 20.19
C LEU A 88 -9.14 5.41 20.43
N SER A 89 -8.42 6.17 19.60
CA SER A 89 -8.39 7.63 19.61
C SER A 89 -9.47 8.26 18.71
N ASN A 90 -10.51 7.50 18.36
CA ASN A 90 -11.64 7.95 17.53
C ASN A 90 -11.26 8.42 16.11
N LYS A 91 -10.16 7.87 15.57
CA LYS A 91 -9.79 8.03 14.15
C LYS A 91 -10.31 6.84 13.35
N GLN A 92 -10.44 7.01 12.03
CA GLN A 92 -10.91 5.96 11.13
C GLN A 92 -9.92 4.79 11.09
N ALA A 93 -10.45 3.58 11.09
CA ALA A 93 -9.65 2.37 10.88
C ALA A 93 -9.07 2.38 9.47
N GLN A 94 -7.78 2.06 9.34
CA GLN A 94 -7.10 1.98 8.06
C GLN A 94 -6.41 0.63 7.91
N VAL A 95 -6.45 0.12 6.68
CA VAL A 95 -5.73 -1.08 6.25
C VAL A 95 -5.06 -0.78 4.91
N TYR A 96 -4.06 -1.58 4.55
CA TYR A 96 -3.36 -1.41 3.28
C TYR A 96 -3.01 -2.74 2.64
N VAL A 97 -2.70 -2.69 1.34
CA VAL A 97 -2.12 -3.78 0.55
C VAL A 97 -0.90 -3.28 -0.19
N ASN A 98 0.06 -4.16 -0.42
CA ASN A 98 1.17 -3.90 -1.34
C ASN A 98 0.80 -4.41 -2.72
N PHE A 99 1.13 -3.63 -3.76
CA PHE A 99 1.06 -4.11 -5.13
C PHE A 99 2.42 -4.71 -5.52
N VAL A 100 2.39 -5.96 -5.98
CA VAL A 100 3.59 -6.74 -6.29
C VAL A 100 3.57 -7.15 -7.75
N ASN A 101 4.75 -7.33 -8.36
CA ASN A 101 4.88 -7.78 -9.76
C ASN A 101 4.08 -6.88 -10.75
N ILE A 102 4.16 -5.56 -10.56
CA ILE A 102 3.49 -4.56 -11.38
C ILE A 102 4.46 -3.95 -12.38
N ASN A 103 4.18 -4.12 -13.68
CA ASN A 103 5.07 -3.63 -14.73
C ASN A 103 4.59 -2.35 -15.42
N ASN A 104 3.27 -2.10 -15.48
CA ASN A 104 2.73 -1.06 -16.39
C ASN A 104 1.54 -0.29 -15.81
N GLU A 105 0.55 -0.97 -15.26
CA GLU A 105 -0.66 -0.36 -14.68
C GLU A 105 -0.92 -1.00 -13.30
N LEU A 106 -1.24 -0.19 -12.30
CA LEU A 106 -1.58 -0.69 -10.97
C LEU A 106 -2.87 -1.52 -11.01
N PRO A 107 -3.07 -2.47 -10.09
CA PRO A 107 -4.31 -3.22 -10.00
C PRO A 107 -5.49 -2.29 -9.76
N LYS A 108 -6.49 -2.36 -10.64
CA LYS A 108 -7.71 -1.56 -10.52
C LYS A 108 -8.59 -2.12 -9.42
N LEU A 109 -9.03 -1.28 -8.50
CA LEU A 109 -10.01 -1.66 -7.48
C LEU A 109 -11.38 -1.89 -8.16
N LYS A 110 -11.87 -3.12 -8.14
CA LYS A 110 -13.18 -3.51 -8.71
C LYS A 110 -14.30 -3.41 -7.68
N LEU A 111 -14.06 -3.82 -6.44
CA LEU A 111 -15.07 -3.84 -5.39
C LEU A 111 -14.40 -3.66 -4.03
N LEU A 112 -14.95 -2.78 -3.20
CA LEU A 112 -14.60 -2.65 -1.79
C LEU A 112 -15.85 -2.83 -0.94
N THR A 113 -15.77 -3.74 0.03
CA THR A 113 -16.81 -3.91 1.04
C THR A 113 -16.24 -3.87 2.45
N LEU A 114 -17.00 -3.28 3.37
CA LEU A 114 -16.71 -3.29 4.80
C LEU A 114 -17.93 -3.83 5.54
N ASN A 115 -17.74 -4.86 6.37
CA ASN A 115 -18.82 -5.48 7.14
C ASN A 115 -20.00 -5.96 6.26
N GLY A 116 -19.70 -6.38 5.04
CA GLY A 116 -20.71 -6.79 4.04
C GLY A 116 -21.36 -5.65 3.27
N TRP A 117 -21.13 -4.39 3.66
CA TRP A 117 -21.63 -3.20 2.95
C TRP A 117 -20.70 -2.82 1.81
N GLU A 118 -21.26 -2.61 0.62
CA GLU A 118 -20.50 -2.07 -0.52
C GLU A 118 -20.19 -0.60 -0.30
N LEU A 119 -18.89 -0.26 -0.27
CA LEU A 119 -18.43 1.13 -0.20
C LEU A 119 -18.26 1.72 -1.59
N CYS A 120 -17.75 0.93 -2.53
CA CYS A 120 -17.61 1.32 -3.93
C CYS A 120 -17.47 0.10 -4.83
N SER A 121 -17.86 0.25 -6.08
CA SER A 121 -17.77 -0.75 -7.12
C SER A 121 -17.42 -0.10 -8.46
N ASN A 122 -16.54 -0.74 -9.22
CA ASN A 122 -16.07 -0.29 -10.51
C ASN A 122 -16.26 -1.36 -11.56
N LYS A 123 -16.47 -0.90 -12.80
CA LYS A 123 -16.32 -1.78 -13.96
C LYS A 123 -14.87 -2.26 -14.01
N GLY A 124 -14.70 -3.58 -14.00
CA GLY A 124 -13.41 -4.20 -14.27
C GLY A 124 -13.01 -4.09 -15.73
N TYR A 125 -11.92 -4.76 -16.10
CA TYR A 125 -11.63 -4.99 -17.51
C TYR A 125 -12.56 -6.07 -18.06
N GLY A 126 -12.78 -6.05 -19.38
CA GLY A 126 -13.58 -7.06 -20.07
C GLY A 126 -12.89 -8.42 -20.11
N ASN A 127 -13.00 -9.08 -21.27
CA ASN A 127 -12.36 -10.38 -21.50
C ASN A 127 -10.84 -10.31 -21.27
N ASN A 128 -10.24 -11.44 -20.91
CA ASN A 128 -8.81 -11.58 -20.62
C ASN A 128 -8.33 -10.69 -19.46
N SER A 129 -8.99 -10.80 -18.31
CA SER A 129 -8.57 -10.15 -17.07
C SER A 129 -8.41 -11.15 -15.94
N THR A 130 -7.50 -10.85 -15.02
CA THR A 130 -7.30 -11.64 -13.79
C THR A 130 -7.82 -10.85 -12.61
N THR A 131 -8.58 -11.52 -11.74
CA THR A 131 -9.17 -10.93 -10.54
C THR A 131 -8.56 -11.56 -9.30
N MET A 132 -8.31 -10.76 -8.26
CA MET A 132 -7.87 -11.26 -6.96
C MET A 132 -8.62 -10.56 -5.83
N THR A 133 -9.06 -11.35 -4.85
CA THR A 133 -9.77 -10.84 -3.67
C THR A 133 -8.92 -11.02 -2.43
N VAL A 134 -8.76 -9.94 -1.67
CA VAL A 134 -8.06 -9.93 -0.39
C VAL A 134 -9.04 -9.55 0.71
N LYS A 135 -8.83 -10.10 1.91
CA LYS A 135 -9.70 -9.90 3.07
C LYS A 135 -8.87 -9.64 4.31
N TYR A 136 -9.42 -8.89 5.25
CA TYR A 136 -8.84 -8.70 6.57
C TYR A 136 -9.95 -8.52 7.61
N THR A 137 -9.73 -9.05 8.81
CA THR A 137 -10.67 -8.91 9.93
C THR A 137 -9.96 -8.40 11.16
N MET A 138 -10.46 -7.28 11.68
CA MET A 138 -10.10 -6.72 12.97
C MET A 138 -11.35 -6.64 13.82
N ASP A 139 -11.38 -7.44 14.88
CA ASP A 139 -12.47 -7.45 15.85
C ASP A 139 -12.13 -6.58 17.07
N GLN A 140 -13.16 -6.30 17.86
CA GLN A 140 -13.03 -5.50 19.06
C GLN A 140 -12.02 -6.09 20.05
N TYR A 141 -11.96 -7.42 20.16
CA TYR A 141 -11.04 -8.09 21.10
C TYR A 141 -9.59 -7.77 20.76
N LYS A 142 -9.21 -7.93 19.48
CA LYS A 142 -7.88 -7.55 18.98
C LYS A 142 -7.57 -6.09 19.25
N ILE A 143 -8.49 -5.17 19.00
CA ILE A 143 -8.27 -3.73 19.25
C ILE A 143 -8.05 -3.47 20.75
N THR A 144 -8.86 -4.07 21.61
CA THR A 144 -8.77 -3.84 23.06
C THR A 144 -7.50 -4.41 23.70
N GLN A 145 -6.85 -5.40 23.09
CA GLN A 145 -5.55 -5.90 23.55
C GLN A 145 -4.49 -4.79 23.56
N TYR A 146 -4.57 -3.84 22.61
CA TYR A 146 -3.63 -2.73 22.53
C TYR A 146 -3.94 -1.57 23.48
N ARG A 147 -5.07 -1.61 24.22
CA ARG A 147 -5.42 -0.53 25.17
C ARG A 147 -4.41 -0.43 26.34
N ASN A 148 -3.85 -1.56 26.75
CA ASN A 148 -2.96 -1.65 27.91
C ASN A 148 -1.48 -1.71 27.51
N LEU A 149 -1.15 -1.65 26.22
CA LEU A 149 0.24 -1.57 25.78
C LEU A 149 0.75 -0.15 26.04
N PRO A 150 1.95 0.02 26.62
CA PRO A 150 2.58 1.32 26.68
C PRO A 150 2.76 1.81 25.25
N MET A 151 2.14 2.95 24.93
CA MET A 151 2.17 3.55 23.60
C MET A 151 3.63 3.65 23.15
N ALA A 152 4.03 2.89 22.12
CA ALA A 152 5.38 2.97 21.59
C ALA A 152 5.60 4.39 21.05
N THR A 153 6.27 5.22 21.85
CA THR A 153 6.86 6.45 21.36
C THR A 153 8.04 6.05 20.50
N GLU A 154 7.97 6.40 19.22
CA GLU A 154 9.03 6.40 18.21
C GLU A 154 8.99 5.24 17.19
N PRO A 155 9.02 5.54 15.87
CA PRO A 155 9.28 4.52 14.85
C PRO A 155 10.66 3.90 15.09
N PRO A 156 10.90 2.62 14.74
CA PRO A 156 12.17 1.98 14.99
C PRO A 156 13.30 2.77 14.34
N GLN A 157 14.15 3.40 15.18
CA GLN A 157 15.42 3.91 14.72
C GLN A 157 16.23 2.73 14.17
N LYS A 158 16.59 2.82 12.90
CA LYS A 158 17.50 1.89 12.25
C LYS A 158 18.83 1.93 13.00
N ASN A 159 19.09 0.92 13.84
CA ASN A 159 20.39 0.73 14.46
C ASN A 159 21.43 0.58 13.35
N ASN A 160 22.20 1.64 13.12
CA ASN A 160 23.47 1.56 12.40
C ASN A 160 24.47 0.85 13.30
N GLN A 161 24.38 -0.48 13.36
CA GLN A 161 25.42 -1.31 13.95
C GLN A 161 26.33 -1.85 12.84
N ASN A 162 27.54 -1.28 12.82
CA ASN A 162 28.82 -1.91 12.46
C ASN A 162 28.97 -2.46 11.03
N VAL A 163 29.30 -1.58 10.09
CA VAL A 163 30.21 -1.95 8.99
C VAL A 163 31.62 -1.63 9.44
N SER A 164 32.26 -2.58 10.10
CA SER A 164 33.71 -2.58 10.28
C SER A 164 34.34 -2.98 8.94
N ILE A 165 34.82 -2.01 8.17
CA ILE A 165 35.69 -2.30 7.03
C ILE A 165 37.04 -2.71 7.63
N ILE A 166 37.31 -4.01 7.63
CA ILE A 166 38.68 -4.51 7.80
C ILE A 166 39.31 -4.44 6.43
N SER A 167 40.17 -3.44 6.20
CA SER A 167 41.16 -3.51 5.13
C SER A 167 42.18 -4.57 5.52
N MET A 168 42.37 -5.57 4.67
CA MET A 168 43.59 -6.37 4.64
C MET A 168 44.31 -6.03 3.33
N GLU A 169 45.57 -5.64 3.53
CA GLU A 169 46.71 -5.38 2.65
C GLU A 169 46.57 -5.59 1.13
#